data_AF-A0A810NPS2-F1
#
_entry.id   AF-A0A810NPS2-F1
#
_cell.length_a   1.000
_cell.length_b   1.000
_cell.length_c   1.000
_cell.angle_alpha   90.00
_cell.angle_beta   90.00
_cell.angle_gamma   90.00
#
_symmetry.space_group_name_H-M   'P 1'
#
loop_
_entity.id
_entity.type
_entity.pdbx_description
1 polymer ?
#
loop_
_entity_poly.entity_id
_entity_poly.type
_entity_poly.pdbx_seq_one_letter_code
_entity_poly.pdbx_strand_id
1 'polypeptide(L)'
;MISGACRGGAALISVAALAAILTAACTGPADPVPAAAPATTAASPSAPAPTPSAAPSPDPERRIGKPTKACARPEPAPGESLTPDGFLVTPMDQKMLDAIGDISHAGDRQFKSSFTGAKLVLEQAFAVVYRKPSKAFDAYIEKVSRGKCLYIRDARFTKADLWGHAMKIEKERPYWQERGIGVNSFSIELDGSAVIVGVLPEDLAQAQVELPQRYGATIPLKIESHQARWLGGATGPAETPAPSPS
;
A
#
# COMPACT_ATOMS: atom_id res chain seq x y z
N MET A 1 41.43 6.83 29.78
CA MET A 1 41.21 8.09 30.51
C MET A 1 40.81 9.11 29.45
N ILE A 2 39.55 9.46 29.25
CA ILE A 2 38.65 10.22 30.14
C ILE A 2 37.22 9.70 29.92
N SER A 3 36.58 9.30 31.03
CA SER A 3 35.14 9.02 31.11
C SER A 3 34.34 10.33 31.06
N GLY A 4 33.24 10.35 30.33
CA GLY A 4 32.24 11.42 30.38
C GLY A 4 30.84 10.81 30.45
N ALA A 5 30.33 10.63 31.66
CA ALA A 5 28.97 10.18 31.94
C ALA A 5 28.03 11.40 32.02
N CYS A 6 27.01 11.47 31.17
CA CYS A 6 25.86 12.37 31.36
C CYS A 6 24.68 11.57 31.91
N ARG A 7 24.41 11.80 33.19
CA ARG A 7 23.21 11.39 33.92
C ARG A 7 22.05 12.34 33.61
N GLY A 8 20.84 11.79 33.66
CA GLY A 8 19.74 12.37 34.45
C GLY A 8 18.71 13.19 33.70
N GLY A 9 17.46 12.75 33.76
CA GLY A 9 16.30 13.55 33.34
C GLY A 9 15.00 12.75 33.26
N ALA A 10 14.61 12.09 34.35
CA ALA A 10 13.25 11.54 34.48
C ALA A 10 12.29 12.69 34.82
N ALA A 11 11.38 13.02 33.91
CA ALA A 11 10.25 13.90 34.18
C ALA A 11 8.97 13.07 34.20
N LEU A 12 8.51 12.74 35.41
CA LEU A 12 7.15 12.31 35.71
C LEU A 12 6.22 13.51 35.54
N ILE A 13 5.29 13.44 34.59
CA ILE A 13 4.14 14.35 34.55
C ILE A 13 2.88 13.51 34.75
N SER A 14 2.43 13.48 36.00
CA SER A 14 1.05 13.17 36.37
C SER A 14 0.20 14.41 36.10
N VAL A 15 -0.86 14.30 35.30
CA VAL A 15 -1.99 15.25 35.36
C VAL A 15 -3.29 14.46 35.44
N ALA A 16 -4.07 14.90 36.41
CA ALA A 16 -5.28 14.33 36.95
C ALA A 16 -6.45 14.27 35.97
N ALA A 17 -7.36 13.37 36.35
CA ALA A 17 -8.73 13.23 35.90
C ALA A 17 -9.51 14.55 35.89
N LEU A 18 -10.41 14.69 34.91
CA LEU A 18 -11.66 15.41 35.10
C LEU A 18 -12.81 14.62 34.48
N ALA A 19 -13.82 14.42 35.30
CA ALA A 19 -15.04 13.69 35.04
C ALA A 19 -16.12 14.57 34.39
N ALA A 20 -17.15 13.88 33.89
CA ALA A 20 -18.56 14.24 33.93
C ALA A 20 -19.27 14.73 32.63
N ILE A 21 -20.17 13.84 32.17
CA ILE A 21 -21.60 14.04 31.89
C ILE A 21 -21.99 15.02 30.76
N LEU A 22 -22.63 14.47 29.70
CA LEU A 22 -23.93 14.95 29.23
C LEU A 22 -24.58 13.94 28.26
N THR A 23 -25.55 13.21 28.79
CA THR A 23 -26.59 12.48 28.06
C THR A 23 -27.65 13.48 27.58
N ALA A 24 -27.85 13.58 26.26
CA ALA A 24 -29.02 14.24 25.69
C ALA A 24 -29.70 13.27 24.72
N ALA A 25 -30.80 12.69 25.17
CA ALA A 25 -31.73 11.93 24.35
C ALA A 25 -32.64 12.91 23.60
N CYS A 26 -32.63 12.85 22.27
CA CYS A 26 -33.66 13.48 21.44
C CYS A 26 -34.46 12.37 20.75
N THR A 27 -35.58 11.98 21.37
CA THR A 27 -36.66 11.23 20.74
C THR A 27 -37.47 12.18 19.85
N GLY A 28 -37.27 12.09 18.53
CA GLY A 28 -38.12 12.75 17.53
C GLY A 28 -39.21 11.81 17.02
N PRO A 29 -40.47 12.28 16.85
CA PRO A 29 -41.56 11.46 16.33
C PRO A 29 -41.39 11.16 14.83
N ALA A 30 -41.79 9.94 14.46
CA ALA A 30 -41.78 9.43 13.09
C ALA A 30 -42.94 10.04 12.28
N ASP A 31 -42.63 10.68 11.16
CA ASP A 31 -43.62 11.08 10.16
C ASP A 31 -44.10 9.87 9.34
N PRO A 32 -45.40 9.78 9.01
CA PRO A 32 -45.95 8.71 8.19
C PRO A 32 -45.55 8.86 6.71
N VAL A 33 -45.01 7.77 6.15
CA VAL A 33 -44.68 7.60 4.73
C VAL A 33 -45.98 7.55 3.89
N PRO A 34 -46.17 8.43 2.89
CA PRO A 34 -47.29 8.31 1.97
C PRO A 34 -47.11 7.13 1.01
N ALA A 35 -48.18 6.36 0.84
CA ALA A 35 -48.27 5.22 -0.06
C ALA A 35 -48.07 5.64 -1.53
N ALA A 36 -47.13 4.99 -2.21
CA ALA A 36 -46.86 5.16 -3.63
C ALA A 36 -47.96 4.50 -4.48
N ALA A 37 -48.50 5.25 -5.44
CA ALA A 37 -49.41 4.75 -6.46
C ALA A 37 -48.67 3.89 -7.51
N PRO A 38 -49.34 2.90 -8.13
CA PRO A 38 -48.76 2.14 -9.24
C PRO A 38 -48.76 2.99 -10.52
N ALA A 39 -47.57 3.37 -10.98
CA ALA A 39 -47.40 3.96 -12.31
C ALA A 39 -47.30 2.83 -13.35
N THR A 40 -48.28 2.79 -14.25
CA THR A 40 -48.34 1.91 -15.42
C THR A 40 -47.35 2.41 -16.46
N THR A 41 -46.24 1.70 -16.64
CA THR A 41 -45.23 2.03 -17.67
C THR A 41 -45.66 1.44 -19.01
N ALA A 42 -46.07 2.30 -19.94
CA ALA A 42 -46.28 1.94 -21.34
C ALA A 42 -44.93 1.66 -22.02
N ALA A 43 -44.83 0.55 -22.73
CA ALA A 43 -43.64 0.13 -23.47
C ALA A 43 -43.43 1.02 -24.71
N SER A 44 -42.33 1.78 -24.74
CA SER A 44 -41.82 2.47 -25.93
C SER A 44 -41.00 1.51 -26.80
N PRO A 45 -41.14 1.57 -28.14
CA PRO A 45 -40.37 0.74 -29.06
C PRO A 45 -38.88 1.15 -29.08
N SER A 46 -38.01 0.16 -28.91
CA SER A 46 -36.55 0.30 -28.91
C SER A 46 -36.02 0.83 -30.25
N ALA A 47 -35.32 1.96 -30.18
CA ALA A 47 -34.45 2.42 -31.27
C ALA A 47 -33.18 1.55 -31.33
N PRO A 48 -32.62 1.27 -32.53
CA PRO A 48 -31.37 0.53 -32.67
C PRO A 48 -30.20 1.29 -32.02
N ALA A 49 -29.45 0.59 -31.17
CA ALA A 49 -28.35 1.18 -30.42
C ALA A 49 -27.22 1.66 -31.35
N PRO A 50 -26.62 2.84 -31.10
CA PRO A 50 -25.44 3.27 -31.83
C PRO A 50 -24.27 2.31 -31.56
N THR A 51 -23.62 1.86 -32.62
CA THR A 51 -22.40 1.04 -32.56
C THR A 51 -21.37 1.76 -31.68
N PRO A 52 -20.87 1.13 -30.59
CA PRO A 52 -19.86 1.76 -29.74
C PRO A 52 -18.60 2.02 -30.56
N SER A 53 -18.30 3.30 -30.77
CA SER A 53 -17.03 3.76 -31.32
C SER A 53 -15.93 3.25 -30.39
N ALA A 54 -15.10 2.34 -30.88
CA ALA A 54 -14.00 1.75 -30.12
C ALA A 54 -13.12 2.88 -29.57
N ALA A 55 -13.14 3.06 -28.26
CA ALA A 55 -12.29 4.02 -27.59
C ALA A 55 -10.83 3.74 -27.95
N PRO A 56 -10.01 4.77 -28.25
CA PRO A 56 -8.60 4.57 -28.55
C PRO A 56 -7.95 3.78 -27.42
N SER A 57 -7.33 2.65 -27.77
CA SER A 57 -6.57 1.83 -26.84
C SER A 57 -5.58 2.72 -26.07
N PRO A 58 -5.60 2.71 -24.74
CA PRO A 58 -4.73 3.56 -23.95
C PRO A 58 -3.27 3.21 -24.26
N ASP A 59 -2.53 4.22 -24.70
CA ASP A 59 -1.10 4.15 -25.00
C ASP A 59 -0.33 3.43 -23.87
N PRO A 60 0.36 2.31 -24.16
CA PRO A 60 1.11 1.57 -23.16
C PRO A 60 2.17 2.44 -22.46
N GLU A 61 2.72 3.46 -23.11
CA GLU A 61 3.71 4.37 -22.51
C GLU A 61 3.11 5.16 -21.34
N ARG A 62 1.82 5.50 -21.41
CA ARG A 62 1.12 6.23 -20.34
C ARG A 62 0.99 5.40 -19.06
N ARG A 63 1.03 4.06 -19.16
CA ARG A 63 0.93 3.17 -17.99
C ARG A 63 2.28 2.96 -17.30
N ILE A 64 3.38 2.95 -18.07
CA ILE A 64 4.70 2.56 -17.57
C ILE A 64 5.47 3.76 -17.02
N GLY A 65 5.37 4.92 -17.67
CA GLY A 65 6.03 6.17 -17.25
C GLY A 65 6.99 6.72 -18.30
N LYS A 66 7.73 7.78 -17.95
CA LYS A 66 8.71 8.41 -18.84
C LYS A 66 9.98 7.55 -18.91
N PRO A 67 10.42 7.08 -20.09
CA PRO A 67 11.67 6.36 -20.21
C PRO A 67 12.87 7.27 -19.90
N THR A 68 13.88 6.71 -19.25
CA THR A 68 15.22 7.31 -19.14
C THR A 68 15.93 7.29 -20.49
N LYS A 69 16.99 8.08 -20.65
CA LYS A 69 17.74 8.15 -21.93
C LYS A 69 18.29 6.80 -22.39
N ALA A 70 18.59 5.92 -21.43
CA ALA A 70 19.06 4.56 -21.66
C ALA A 70 18.09 3.70 -22.48
N CYS A 71 16.78 3.92 -22.37
CA CYS A 71 15.77 3.14 -23.08
C CYS A 71 15.78 3.33 -24.60
N ALA A 72 16.40 4.41 -25.11
CA ALA A 72 16.50 4.66 -26.56
C ALA A 72 17.35 3.60 -27.30
N ARG A 73 18.17 2.84 -26.57
CA ARG A 73 18.89 1.67 -27.10
C ARG A 73 18.75 0.55 -26.08
N PRO A 74 17.68 -0.25 -26.15
CA PRO A 74 17.53 -1.40 -25.26
C PRO A 74 18.77 -2.28 -25.42
N GLU A 75 19.47 -2.54 -24.31
CA GLU A 75 20.43 -3.63 -24.29
C GLU A 75 19.65 -4.93 -24.58
N PRO A 76 20.17 -5.84 -25.40
CA PRO A 76 19.52 -7.12 -25.62
C PRO A 76 19.18 -7.76 -24.27
N ALA A 77 17.96 -8.28 -24.13
CA ALA A 77 17.56 -8.97 -22.92
C ALA A 77 18.58 -10.09 -22.61
N PRO A 78 18.89 -10.35 -21.32
CA PRO A 78 19.76 -11.45 -20.96
C PRO A 78 19.22 -12.73 -21.60
N GLY A 79 20.09 -13.48 -22.30
CA GLY A 79 19.69 -14.75 -22.86
C GLY A 79 19.20 -15.69 -21.76
N GLU A 80 18.15 -16.45 -22.03
CA GLU A 80 17.71 -17.50 -21.12
C GLU A 80 18.84 -18.53 -20.95
N SER A 81 19.07 -18.94 -19.71
CA SER A 81 20.04 -19.97 -19.36
C SER A 81 19.30 -21.18 -18.79
N LEU A 82 19.71 -22.39 -19.17
CA LEU A 82 19.21 -23.61 -18.54
C LEU A 82 19.95 -23.83 -17.21
N THR A 83 19.20 -24.03 -16.13
CA THR A 83 19.73 -24.56 -14.87
C THR A 83 20.05 -26.06 -15.00
N PRO A 84 20.89 -26.64 -14.11
CA PRO A 84 21.16 -28.08 -14.11
C PRO A 84 19.92 -28.96 -14.02
N ASP A 85 18.84 -28.47 -13.40
CA ASP A 85 17.56 -29.17 -13.24
C ASP A 85 16.61 -28.97 -14.44
N GLY A 86 17.07 -28.31 -15.51
CA GLY A 86 16.30 -28.12 -16.75
C GLY A 86 15.34 -26.92 -16.75
N PHE A 87 15.34 -26.07 -15.72
CA PHE A 87 14.54 -24.85 -15.71
C PHE A 87 15.24 -23.73 -16.48
N LEU A 88 14.50 -23.06 -17.36
CA LEU A 88 14.93 -21.80 -17.96
C LEU A 88 14.91 -20.70 -16.89
N VAL A 89 16.05 -20.05 -16.69
CA VAL A 89 16.19 -18.88 -15.84
C VAL A 89 16.68 -17.72 -16.69
N THR A 90 16.00 -16.58 -16.58
CA THR A 90 16.55 -15.32 -17.07
C THR A 90 17.44 -14.77 -15.96
N PRO A 91 18.76 -14.69 -16.15
CA PRO A 91 19.63 -14.12 -15.13
C PRO A 91 19.24 -12.67 -14.90
N MET A 92 18.98 -12.30 -13.65
CA MET A 92 18.75 -10.90 -13.31
C MET A 92 20.01 -10.10 -13.61
N ASP A 93 19.86 -8.99 -14.33
CA ASP A 93 20.96 -8.09 -14.61
C ASP A 93 21.44 -7.43 -13.31
N GLN A 94 22.59 -7.86 -12.81
CA GLN A 94 23.16 -7.36 -11.55
C GLN A 94 23.30 -5.83 -11.56
N LYS A 95 23.63 -5.22 -12.70
CA LYS A 95 23.76 -3.76 -12.81
C LYS A 95 22.41 -3.06 -12.63
N MET A 96 21.32 -3.67 -13.09
CA MET A 96 19.97 -3.16 -12.86
C MET A 96 19.59 -3.26 -11.38
N LEU A 97 19.89 -4.39 -10.74
CA LEU A 97 19.64 -4.58 -9.31
C LEU A 97 20.43 -3.56 -8.47
N ASP A 98 21.71 -3.36 -8.78
CA ASP A 98 22.56 -2.37 -8.12
C ASP A 98 21.98 -0.95 -8.31
N ALA A 99 21.54 -0.60 -9.52
CA ALA A 99 20.94 0.71 -9.79
C ALA A 99 19.65 0.94 -9.00
N ILE A 100 18.76 -0.05 -8.93
CA ILE A 100 17.53 0.02 -8.11
C ILE A 100 17.86 0.14 -6.63
N GLY A 101 18.88 -0.59 -6.15
CA GLY A 101 19.39 -0.52 -4.78
C GLY A 101 19.92 0.87 -4.44
N ASP A 102 20.79 1.42 -5.27
CA ASP A 102 21.36 2.77 -5.14
C ASP A 102 20.25 3.84 -5.13
N ILE A 103 19.29 3.74 -6.08
CA ILE A 103 18.13 4.65 -6.16
C ILE A 103 17.27 4.56 -4.90
N SER A 104 16.97 3.36 -4.43
CA SER A 104 16.14 3.15 -3.24
C SER A 104 16.83 3.69 -1.99
N HIS A 105 18.13 3.42 -1.85
CA HIS A 105 18.93 3.93 -0.72
C HIS A 105 19.00 5.46 -0.70
N ALA A 106 19.31 6.09 -1.83
CA ALA A 106 19.34 7.55 -1.93
C ALA A 106 17.94 8.15 -1.78
N GLY A 107 16.92 7.49 -2.33
CA GLY A 107 15.51 7.82 -2.16
C GLY A 107 15.11 7.94 -0.70
N ASP A 108 15.44 6.91 0.08
CA ASP A 108 15.11 6.83 1.51
C ASP A 108 15.91 7.79 2.39
N ARG A 109 17.09 8.24 1.95
CA ARG A 109 17.96 9.10 2.78
C ARG A 109 17.98 10.55 2.35
N GLN A 110 18.21 10.81 1.07
CA GLN A 110 18.50 12.11 0.50
C GLN A 110 17.29 12.71 -0.23
N PHE A 111 16.46 11.87 -0.85
CA PHE A 111 15.32 12.29 -1.67
C PHE A 111 13.96 11.92 -1.09
N LYS A 112 13.82 11.92 0.25
CA LYS A 112 12.58 11.52 0.96
C LYS A 112 11.32 12.25 0.48
N SER A 113 11.45 13.53 0.11
CA SER A 113 10.36 14.38 -0.39
C SER A 113 9.95 14.08 -1.84
N SER A 114 10.64 13.15 -2.50
CA SER A 114 10.39 12.80 -3.90
C SER A 114 10.23 11.31 -4.10
N PHE A 115 10.97 10.47 -3.39
CA PHE A 115 10.96 9.03 -3.57
C PHE A 115 9.67 8.37 -3.04
N THR A 116 9.14 7.43 -3.82
CA THR A 116 7.93 6.65 -3.47
C THR A 116 8.23 5.16 -3.44
N GLY A 117 8.88 4.65 -4.47
CA GLY A 117 9.26 3.25 -4.56
C GLY A 117 9.98 2.94 -5.86
N ALA A 118 10.54 1.75 -5.96
CA ALA A 118 11.08 1.22 -7.20
C ALA A 118 10.66 -0.25 -7.32
N LYS A 119 10.35 -0.69 -8.54
CA LYS A 119 9.95 -2.07 -8.84
C LYS A 119 10.68 -2.55 -10.08
N LEU A 120 11.25 -3.75 -10.01
CA LEU A 120 11.71 -4.50 -11.17
C LEU A 120 10.52 -5.25 -11.79
N VAL A 121 10.37 -5.17 -13.10
CA VAL A 121 9.38 -5.93 -13.86
C VAL A 121 10.15 -7.00 -14.63
N LEU A 122 10.19 -8.20 -14.06
CA LEU A 122 11.09 -9.28 -14.49
C LEU A 122 10.75 -9.75 -15.90
N GLU A 123 9.46 -9.83 -16.22
CA GLU A 123 8.95 -10.35 -17.49
C GLU A 123 9.35 -9.47 -18.68
N GLN A 124 9.61 -8.18 -18.45
CA GLN A 124 10.00 -7.22 -19.49
C GLN A 124 11.41 -6.64 -19.27
N ALA A 125 12.15 -7.15 -18.29
CA ALA A 125 13.54 -6.77 -17.98
C ALA A 125 13.78 -5.25 -17.81
N PHE A 126 12.81 -4.50 -17.28
CA PHE A 126 12.98 -3.09 -16.95
C PHE A 126 12.57 -2.79 -15.51
N ALA A 127 12.98 -1.64 -14.97
CA ALA A 127 12.49 -1.17 -13.69
C ALA A 127 11.70 0.13 -13.81
N VAL A 128 10.77 0.32 -12.88
CA VAL A 128 9.98 1.55 -12.72
C VAL A 128 10.35 2.20 -11.40
N VAL A 129 10.66 3.48 -11.43
CA VAL A 129 10.89 4.33 -10.25
C VAL A 129 9.70 5.27 -10.11
N TYR A 130 8.98 5.14 -8.99
CA TYR A 130 7.85 5.97 -8.65
C TYR A 130 8.30 7.14 -7.79
N ARG A 131 7.94 8.36 -8.19
CA ARG A 131 8.41 9.57 -7.50
C ARG A 131 7.49 10.78 -7.71
N LYS A 132 7.45 11.69 -6.74
CA LYS A 132 6.92 13.05 -6.95
C LYS A 132 7.90 13.91 -7.76
N PRO A 133 7.43 14.72 -8.72
CA PRO A 133 8.28 15.55 -9.60
C PRO A 133 9.43 16.26 -8.88
N SER A 134 10.65 15.95 -9.31
CA SER A 134 11.88 16.52 -8.75
C SER A 134 13.03 16.42 -9.76
N LYS A 135 13.47 17.58 -10.26
CA LYS A 135 14.59 17.65 -11.24
C LYS A 135 15.89 17.07 -10.67
N ALA A 136 16.16 17.29 -9.38
CA ALA A 136 17.36 16.79 -8.73
C ALA A 136 17.36 15.26 -8.62
N PHE A 137 16.20 14.67 -8.28
CA PHE A 137 16.09 13.22 -8.19
C PHE A 137 16.09 12.57 -9.57
N ASP A 138 15.45 13.18 -10.56
CA ASP A 138 15.49 12.71 -11.95
C ASP A 138 16.93 12.67 -12.49
N ALA A 139 17.72 13.72 -12.23
CA ALA A 139 19.13 13.75 -12.61
C ALA A 139 19.96 12.68 -11.87
N TYR A 140 19.64 12.39 -10.61
CA TYR A 140 20.27 11.30 -9.86
C TYR A 140 19.95 9.92 -10.46
N ILE A 141 18.67 9.66 -10.77
CA ILE A 141 18.23 8.41 -11.42
C ILE A 141 18.95 8.22 -12.75
N GLU A 142 19.02 9.24 -13.59
CA GLU A 142 19.73 9.20 -14.87
C GLU A 142 21.23 8.92 -14.71
N LYS A 143 21.86 9.45 -13.65
CA LYS A 143 23.28 9.19 -13.36
C LYS A 143 23.51 7.74 -12.91
N VAL A 144 22.65 7.22 -12.04
CA VAL A 144 22.80 5.90 -11.41
C VAL A 144 22.33 4.75 -12.28
N SER A 145 21.43 5.02 -13.25
CA SER A 145 20.97 4.01 -14.19
C SER A 145 22.11 3.36 -15.00
N ARG A 146 23.26 4.04 -15.14
CA ARG A 146 24.47 3.53 -15.83
C ARG A 146 24.16 2.93 -17.22
N GLY A 147 23.19 3.52 -17.93
CA GLY A 147 22.77 3.06 -19.25
C GLY A 147 21.72 1.93 -19.24
N LYS A 148 21.16 1.57 -18.08
CA LYS A 148 20.04 0.62 -17.97
C LYS A 148 18.70 1.31 -18.17
N CYS A 149 17.80 0.65 -18.90
CA CYS A 149 16.48 1.20 -19.18
C CYS A 149 15.59 1.18 -17.93
N LEU A 150 15.37 2.38 -17.39
CA LEU A 150 14.43 2.64 -16.30
C LEU A 150 13.30 3.53 -16.79
N TYR A 151 12.12 3.36 -16.22
CA TYR A 151 10.98 4.24 -16.38
C TYR A 151 10.75 5.05 -15.12
N ILE A 152 10.51 6.35 -15.25
CA ILE A 152 10.19 7.26 -14.16
C ILE A 152 8.70 7.56 -14.21
N ARG A 153 7.98 7.24 -13.14
CA ARG A 153 6.54 7.47 -13.05
C ARG A 153 6.21 8.42 -11.93
N ASP A 154 5.34 9.38 -12.24
CA ASP A 154 4.83 10.34 -11.28
C ASP A 154 3.92 9.63 -10.26
N ALA A 155 4.18 9.88 -8.98
CA ALA A 155 3.37 9.40 -7.86
C ALA A 155 2.69 10.56 -7.14
N ARG A 156 1.51 10.31 -6.56
CA ARG A 156 0.76 11.33 -5.80
C ARG A 156 1.37 11.58 -4.42
N PHE A 157 1.74 10.50 -3.73
CA PHE A 157 2.32 10.53 -2.39
C PHE A 157 3.74 10.01 -2.41
N THR A 158 4.60 10.52 -1.53
CA THR A 158 5.92 9.92 -1.30
C THR A 158 5.81 8.70 -0.38
N LYS A 159 6.89 7.92 -0.31
CA LYS A 159 7.03 6.83 0.66
C LYS A 159 6.86 7.34 2.08
N ALA A 160 7.48 8.49 2.39
CA ALA A 160 7.44 9.11 3.70
C ALA A 160 6.02 9.55 4.08
N ASP A 161 5.27 10.14 3.12
CA ASP A 161 3.86 10.54 3.35
C ASP A 161 2.99 9.32 3.68
N LEU A 162 3.06 8.27 2.85
CA LEU A 162 2.29 7.05 3.06
C LEU A 162 2.67 6.32 4.34
N TRP A 163 3.96 6.31 4.72
CA TRP A 163 4.38 5.77 6.01
C TRP A 163 3.90 6.57 7.20
N GLY A 164 3.88 7.90 7.11
CA GLY A 164 3.24 8.74 8.12
C GLY A 164 1.77 8.37 8.33
N HIS A 165 1.05 8.10 7.23
CA HIS A 165 -0.33 7.64 7.29
C HIS A 165 -0.47 6.24 7.89
N ALA A 166 0.34 5.28 7.46
CA ALA A 166 0.30 3.92 8.00
C ALA A 166 0.57 3.89 9.51
N MET A 167 1.57 4.64 9.99
CA MET A 167 1.88 4.75 11.43
C MET A 167 0.74 5.37 12.23
N LYS A 168 -0.02 6.30 11.64
CA LYS A 168 -1.22 6.84 12.28
C LYS A 168 -2.27 5.75 12.47
N ILE A 169 -2.55 4.94 11.43
CA ILE A 169 -3.52 3.85 11.51
C ILE A 169 -3.06 2.79 12.51
N GLU A 170 -1.76 2.46 12.50
CA GLU A 170 -1.17 1.51 13.45
C GLU A 170 -1.32 1.96 14.91
N LYS A 171 -1.09 3.25 15.19
CA LYS A 171 -1.30 3.81 16.53
C LYS A 171 -2.76 3.69 16.98
N GLU A 172 -3.70 3.67 16.03
CA GLU A 172 -5.13 3.52 16.28
C GLU A 172 -5.59 2.05 16.28
N ARG A 173 -4.68 1.08 16.21
CA ARG A 173 -5.00 -0.36 16.26
C ARG A 173 -5.91 -0.75 17.44
N PRO A 174 -5.69 -0.27 18.70
CA PRO A 174 -6.60 -0.61 19.80
C PRO A 174 -8.03 -0.13 19.58
N TYR A 175 -8.21 1.06 18.99
CA TYR A 175 -9.53 1.61 18.65
C TYR A 175 -10.28 0.71 17.65
N TRP A 176 -9.57 0.14 16.67
CA TRP A 176 -10.17 -0.78 15.70
C TRP A 176 -10.53 -2.12 16.33
N GLN A 177 -9.66 -2.62 17.22
CA GLN A 177 -9.92 -3.86 17.95
C GLN A 177 -11.18 -3.76 18.82
N GLU A 178 -11.40 -2.63 19.50
CA GLU A 178 -12.62 -2.39 20.30
C GLU A 178 -13.91 -2.39 19.46
N ARG A 179 -13.79 -2.18 18.14
CA ARG A 179 -14.90 -2.22 17.17
C ARG A 179 -15.04 -3.56 16.45
N GLY A 180 -14.27 -4.56 16.87
CA GLY A 180 -14.25 -5.86 16.22
C GLY A 180 -13.53 -5.88 14.88
N ILE A 181 -12.67 -4.90 14.58
CA ILE A 181 -11.85 -4.90 13.36
C ILE A 181 -10.40 -5.27 13.72
N GLY A 182 -10.04 -6.51 13.45
CA GLY A 182 -8.70 -7.07 13.63
C GLY A 182 -7.75 -6.63 12.51
N VAL A 183 -7.06 -5.51 12.73
CA VAL A 183 -6.00 -5.06 11.82
C VAL A 183 -4.69 -5.80 12.12
N ASN A 184 -4.21 -6.59 11.16
CA ASN A 184 -3.05 -7.47 11.37
C ASN A 184 -1.77 -7.01 10.66
N SER A 185 -1.87 -6.12 9.68
CA SER A 185 -0.70 -5.65 8.92
C SER A 185 -0.94 -4.31 8.24
N PHE A 186 0.16 -3.61 7.98
CA PHE A 186 0.20 -2.34 7.27
C PHE A 186 1.32 -2.38 6.25
N SER A 187 1.06 -1.88 5.05
CA SER A 187 2.07 -1.68 4.02
C SER A 187 1.70 -0.46 3.19
N ILE A 188 2.50 -0.16 2.18
CA ILE A 188 2.26 0.93 1.23
C ILE A 188 2.38 0.40 -0.19
N GLU A 189 1.54 0.90 -1.07
CA GLU A 189 1.69 0.65 -2.50
C GLU A 189 2.92 1.40 -3.02
N LEU A 190 3.83 0.68 -3.69
CA LEU A 190 5.09 1.24 -4.18
C LEU A 190 4.89 2.33 -5.24
N ASP A 191 3.72 2.36 -5.89
CA ASP A 191 3.36 3.39 -6.86
C ASP A 191 2.84 4.69 -6.24
N GLY A 192 2.74 4.73 -4.90
CA GLY A 192 2.28 5.89 -4.15
C GLY A 192 0.78 6.08 -4.16
N SER A 193 0.01 5.05 -4.55
CA SER A 193 -1.45 5.16 -4.67
C SER A 193 -2.18 5.03 -3.35
N ALA A 194 -1.72 4.18 -2.42
CA ALA A 194 -2.45 3.87 -1.19
C ALA A 194 -1.56 3.32 -0.05
N VAL A 195 -2.09 3.42 1.17
CA VAL A 195 -1.70 2.57 2.31
C VAL A 195 -2.52 1.29 2.24
N ILE A 196 -1.85 0.15 2.32
CA ILE A 196 -2.48 -1.17 2.38
C ILE A 196 -2.74 -1.51 3.84
N VAL A 197 -3.99 -1.77 4.19
CA VAL A 197 -4.40 -2.23 5.51
C VAL A 197 -4.88 -3.66 5.39
N GLY A 198 -4.11 -4.58 5.98
CA GLY A 198 -4.49 -5.98 6.07
C GLY A 198 -5.35 -6.19 7.31
N VAL A 199 -6.53 -6.77 7.09
CA VAL A 199 -7.49 -7.15 8.14
C VAL A 199 -7.79 -8.64 8.09
N LEU A 200 -8.38 -9.16 9.15
CA LEU A 200 -8.86 -10.54 9.16
C LEU A 200 -9.97 -10.74 8.10
N PRO A 201 -10.07 -11.92 7.48
CA PRO A 201 -11.10 -12.20 6.47
C PRO A 201 -12.52 -11.89 6.92
N GLU A 202 -12.86 -12.23 8.16
CA GLU A 202 -14.17 -12.01 8.80
C GLU A 202 -14.51 -10.52 8.99
N ASP A 203 -13.49 -9.66 9.13
CA ASP A 203 -13.67 -8.24 9.42
C ASP A 203 -13.63 -7.38 8.15
N LEU A 204 -13.28 -7.96 6.99
CA LEU A 204 -13.02 -7.22 5.75
C LEU A 204 -14.19 -6.33 5.33
N ALA A 205 -15.42 -6.85 5.39
CA ALA A 205 -16.59 -6.11 4.98
C ALA A 205 -16.85 -4.88 5.86
N GLN A 206 -16.69 -5.01 7.19
CA GLN A 206 -16.85 -3.90 8.12
C GLN A 206 -15.71 -2.90 7.97
N ALA A 207 -14.47 -3.38 7.82
CA ALA A 207 -13.29 -2.56 7.61
C ALA A 207 -13.42 -1.67 6.36
N GLN A 208 -13.93 -2.22 5.25
CA GLN A 208 -14.16 -1.49 4.00
C GLN A 208 -15.16 -0.33 4.12
N VAL A 209 -16.02 -0.34 5.15
CA VAL A 209 -16.95 0.76 5.43
C VAL A 209 -16.34 1.73 6.46
N GLU A 210 -15.87 1.21 7.60
CA GLU A 210 -15.49 2.05 8.73
C GLU A 210 -14.15 2.78 8.54
N LEU A 211 -13.15 2.14 7.92
CA LEU A 211 -11.84 2.79 7.74
C LEU A 211 -11.94 4.00 6.80
N PRO A 212 -12.54 3.90 5.60
CA PRO A 212 -12.70 5.07 4.73
C PRO A 212 -13.57 6.16 5.37
N GLN A 213 -14.59 5.81 6.16
CA GLN A 213 -15.41 6.79 6.87
C GLN A 213 -14.58 7.59 7.88
N ARG A 214 -13.68 6.94 8.62
CA ARG A 214 -12.87 7.60 9.64
C ARG A 214 -11.75 8.46 9.05
N TYR A 215 -11.04 7.97 8.04
CA TYR A 215 -9.88 8.66 7.48
C TYR A 215 -10.21 9.59 6.30
N GLY A 216 -11.40 9.42 5.72
CA GLY A 216 -11.89 10.20 4.58
C GLY A 216 -10.98 10.09 3.35
N ALA A 217 -11.07 11.09 2.47
CA ALA A 217 -10.23 11.18 1.27
C ALA A 217 -8.77 11.62 1.57
N THR A 218 -8.44 11.89 2.83
CA THR A 218 -7.12 12.40 3.23
C THR A 218 -6.06 11.29 3.16
N ILE A 219 -6.42 10.09 3.62
CA ILE A 219 -5.53 8.93 3.56
C ILE A 219 -6.05 8.00 2.47
N PRO A 220 -5.30 7.75 1.39
CA PRO A 220 -5.70 6.75 0.42
C PRO A 220 -5.54 5.36 1.01
N LEU A 221 -6.62 4.57 1.01
CA LEU A 221 -6.64 3.24 1.61
C LEU A 221 -6.92 2.17 0.57
N LYS A 222 -6.20 1.07 0.68
CA LYS A 222 -6.52 -0.22 0.05
C LYS A 222 -6.67 -1.24 1.17
N ILE A 223 -7.86 -1.81 1.29
CA ILE A 223 -8.20 -2.70 2.41
C ILE A 223 -8.29 -4.10 1.85
N GLU A 224 -7.47 -5.00 2.39
CA GLU A 224 -7.31 -6.35 1.89
C GLU A 224 -7.46 -7.37 3.02
N SER A 225 -7.99 -8.55 2.68
CA SER A 225 -7.96 -9.68 3.60
C SER A 225 -6.56 -10.26 3.61
N HIS A 226 -5.91 -10.19 4.76
CA HIS A 226 -4.71 -10.93 5.03
C HIS A 226 -5.08 -12.05 5.97
N GLN A 227 -5.04 -13.29 5.47
CA GLN A 227 -5.04 -14.43 6.38
C GLN A 227 -3.84 -14.23 7.29
N ALA A 228 -4.08 -14.11 8.59
CA ALA A 228 -3.04 -14.30 9.56
C ALA A 228 -2.51 -15.70 9.29
N ARG A 229 -1.39 -15.80 8.56
CA ARG A 229 -0.69 -17.06 8.42
C ARG A 229 -0.11 -17.33 9.79
N TRP A 230 -0.95 -17.87 10.66
CA TRP A 230 -0.58 -18.41 11.95
C TRP A 230 0.47 -19.48 11.67
N LEU A 231 1.75 -19.13 11.76
CA LEU A 231 2.88 -20.04 11.64
C LEU A 231 3.08 -20.86 12.92
N GLY A 232 2.00 -21.37 13.51
CA GLY A 232 2.05 -22.22 14.70
C GLY A 232 1.59 -21.50 15.95
N GLY A 233 0.44 -21.95 16.44
CA GLY A 233 -0.15 -21.51 17.69
C GLY A 233 -1.58 -22.01 17.81
N ALA A 234 -1.84 -23.23 17.34
CA ALA A 234 -2.95 -23.98 17.86
C ALA A 234 -2.68 -24.12 19.36
N THR A 235 -3.27 -23.25 20.18
CA THR A 235 -3.72 -23.64 21.50
C THR A 235 -4.85 -24.66 21.29
N GLY A 236 -4.48 -25.85 20.82
CA GLY A 236 -5.20 -27.03 21.24
C GLY A 236 -5.11 -27.08 22.77
N PRO A 237 -6.13 -27.62 23.46
CA PRO A 237 -6.03 -27.83 24.90
C PRO A 237 -4.72 -28.56 25.18
N ALA A 238 -3.94 -28.06 26.15
CA ALA A 238 -2.65 -28.62 26.52
C ALA A 238 -2.79 -30.13 26.71
N GLU A 239 -2.32 -30.91 25.74
CA GLU A 239 -2.20 -32.35 25.88
C GLU A 239 -1.18 -32.59 26.99
N THR A 240 -1.69 -33.00 28.14
CA THR A 240 -0.86 -33.28 29.31
C THR A 240 0.01 -34.47 28.94
N PRO A 241 1.36 -34.35 29.00
CA PRO A 241 2.23 -35.45 28.66
C PRO A 241 1.93 -36.63 29.60
N ALA A 242 1.63 -37.79 29.01
CA ALA A 242 1.38 -39.02 29.77
C ALA A 242 2.64 -39.37 30.60
N PRO A 243 2.48 -39.82 31.86
CA PRO A 243 3.61 -40.21 32.69
C PRO A 243 4.34 -41.41 32.07
N SER A 244 5.67 -41.33 31.99
CA SER A 244 6.50 -42.43 31.49
C SER A 244 6.41 -43.65 32.40
N PRO A 245 6.27 -44.88 31.86
CA PRO A 245 6.34 -46.10 32.66
C PRO A 245 7.77 -46.29 33.19
N SER A 246 7.87 -46.64 34.47
CA SER A 246 9.12 -47.00 35.16
C SER A 246 9.56 -48.42 34.83
#